data_AF-A0A2V8ZX41-F1
#
_entry.id   AF-A0A2V8ZX41-F1
#
_cell.length_a   1.000
_cell.length_b   1.000
_cell.length_c   1.000
_cell.angle_alpha   90.00
_cell.angle_beta   90.00
_cell.angle_gamma   90.00
#
_symmetry.space_group_name_H-M   'P 1'
#
loop_
_entity.id
_entity.type
_entity.pdbx_description
1 polymer ?
#
loop_
_entity_poly.entity_id
_entity_poly.type
_entity_poly.pdbx_seq_one_letter_code
_entity_poly.pdbx_strand_id
1 'polypeptide(L)'
;MSSRPCSRRNSEATAQYSRRGIFRRAWIKACVKCGLGEKTGKAWYQYRGLVPHDFRRSAVRNLVNSGVDTATAMKITGHRTLHIFMRYNIISTGQLHEAMDKVTSKKKAAK
;
A
#
# COMPACT_ATOMS: atom_id res chain seq x y z
N MET A 1 24.52 -4.76 58.34
CA MET A 1 24.66 -4.82 56.86
C MET A 1 23.53 -5.67 56.29
N SER A 2 22.45 -5.05 55.81
CA SER A 2 21.33 -5.75 55.16
C SER A 2 21.41 -5.50 53.65
N SER A 3 21.82 -6.53 52.93
CA SER A 3 22.06 -6.51 51.49
C SER A 3 20.73 -6.52 50.74
N ARG A 4 20.52 -5.52 49.88
CA ARG A 4 19.30 -5.30 49.08
C ARG A 4 18.96 -6.51 48.20
N PRO A 5 17.68 -6.89 48.04
CA PRO A 5 17.27 -7.73 46.92
C PRO A 5 17.19 -6.87 45.66
N CYS A 6 18.23 -6.94 44.82
CA CYS A 6 18.14 -6.55 43.41
C CYS A 6 17.63 -7.76 42.62
N SER A 7 16.32 -8.02 42.65
CA SER A 7 15.72 -9.08 41.84
C SER A 7 14.81 -8.50 40.77
N ARG A 8 15.39 -8.41 39.57
CA ARG A 8 14.75 -8.65 38.27
C ARG A 8 13.52 -7.79 37.95
N ARG A 9 13.83 -6.66 37.32
CA ARG A 9 12.99 -6.02 36.31
C ARG A 9 12.53 -7.13 35.35
N ASN A 10 11.24 -7.48 35.37
CA ASN A 10 10.66 -8.51 34.50
C ASN A 10 11.01 -8.21 33.04
N SER A 11 11.96 -8.97 32.48
CA SER A 11 12.16 -9.11 31.06
C SER A 11 11.07 -10.03 30.49
N GLU A 12 10.75 -9.83 29.22
CA GLU A 12 10.16 -10.85 28.34
C GLU A 12 8.64 -11.11 28.47
N ALA A 13 7.83 -10.12 28.11
CA ALA A 13 6.50 -10.36 27.54
C ALA A 13 6.40 -9.92 26.07
N THR A 14 7.52 -9.85 25.34
CA THR A 14 7.49 -9.80 23.87
C THR A 14 7.35 -11.21 23.33
N ALA A 15 6.21 -11.85 23.63
CA ALA A 15 5.80 -13.08 22.99
C ALA A 15 5.76 -12.82 21.48
N GLN A 16 6.73 -13.43 20.80
CA GLN A 16 7.08 -13.52 19.39
C GLN A 16 5.88 -13.45 18.41
N TYR A 17 5.26 -12.29 18.27
CA TYR A 17 4.29 -12.03 17.23
C TYR A 17 5.08 -11.74 15.94
N SER A 18 4.87 -12.50 14.85
CA SER A 18 5.58 -12.25 13.58
C SER A 18 5.43 -10.79 13.14
N ARG A 19 6.52 -10.11 12.76
CA ARG A 19 6.52 -8.69 12.35
C ARG A 19 5.33 -8.29 11.47
N ARG A 20 4.90 -9.21 10.59
CA ARG A 20 3.78 -9.03 9.66
C ARG A 20 2.43 -8.73 10.32
N GLY A 21 2.08 -9.37 11.43
CA GLY A 21 0.76 -9.10 12.02
C GLY A 21 0.78 -8.11 13.18
N ILE A 22 1.95 -7.72 13.71
CA ILE A 22 2.08 -6.46 14.47
C ILE A 22 1.67 -5.32 13.53
N PHE A 23 2.24 -5.30 12.31
CA PHE A 23 1.88 -4.34 11.28
C PHE A 23 0.38 -4.37 10.94
N ARG A 24 -0.21 -5.56 10.67
CA ARG A 24 -1.66 -5.64 10.37
C ARG A 24 -2.53 -5.11 11.51
N ARG A 25 -2.19 -5.40 12.77
CA ARG A 25 -2.95 -4.89 13.93
C ARG A 25 -2.85 -3.37 14.04
N ALA A 26 -1.66 -2.81 13.85
CA ALA A 26 -1.44 -1.37 13.85
C ALA A 26 -2.18 -0.68 12.68
N TRP A 27 -2.13 -1.28 11.49
CA TRP A 27 -2.83 -0.82 10.29
C TRP A 27 -4.34 -0.73 10.50
N ILE A 28 -4.96 -1.82 10.98
CA ILE A 28 -6.40 -1.84 11.25
C ILE A 28 -6.77 -0.75 12.27
N LYS A 29 -5.96 -0.56 13.31
CA LYS A 29 -6.19 0.50 14.31
C LYS A 29 -6.14 1.89 13.68
N ALA A 30 -5.19 2.14 12.78
CA ALA A 30 -5.07 3.41 12.05
C ALA A 30 -6.27 3.62 11.11
N CYS A 31 -6.67 2.62 10.32
CA CYS A 31 -7.80 2.74 9.40
C CYS A 31 -9.13 2.99 10.10
N VAL A 32 -9.37 2.36 11.25
CA VAL A 32 -10.55 2.64 12.09
C VAL A 32 -10.52 4.07 12.60
N LYS A 33 -9.36 4.57 13.04
CA LYS A 33 -9.21 5.95 13.50
C LYS A 33 -9.46 6.97 12.38
N CYS A 34 -9.08 6.65 11.15
CA CYS A 34 -9.28 7.51 9.99
C CYS A 34 -10.67 7.35 9.34
N GLY A 35 -11.55 6.49 9.85
CA GLY A 35 -12.87 6.21 9.24
C GLY A 35 -12.80 5.47 7.90
N LEU A 36 -11.63 4.90 7.56
CA LEU A 36 -11.37 4.20 6.30
C LEU A 36 -11.61 2.68 6.39
N GLY A 37 -12.08 2.20 7.53
CA GLY A 37 -12.43 0.81 7.73
C GLY A 37 -13.12 0.59 9.06
N GLU A 38 -13.97 -0.42 9.10
CA GLU A 38 -14.76 -0.81 10.26
C GLU A 38 -14.35 -2.21 10.72
N LYS A 39 -14.37 -2.42 12.03
CA LYS A 39 -14.18 -3.75 12.62
C LYS A 39 -15.56 -4.30 12.98
N THR A 40 -15.93 -5.38 12.31
CA THR A 40 -17.21 -6.07 12.54
C THR A 40 -17.13 -7.00 13.76
N GLY A 41 -15.94 -7.35 14.26
CA GLY A 41 -15.81 -8.14 15.48
C GLY A 41 -14.41 -8.17 16.11
N LYS A 42 -14.20 -9.08 17.07
CA LYS A 42 -12.98 -9.19 17.89
C LYS A 42 -11.78 -9.78 17.14
N ALA A 43 -12.02 -10.59 16.11
CA ALA A 43 -10.96 -11.24 15.37
C ALA A 43 -10.37 -10.32 14.27
N TRP A 44 -9.10 -10.53 13.92
CA TRP A 44 -8.39 -9.68 12.96
C TRP A 44 -8.93 -9.76 11.52
N TYR A 45 -9.58 -10.87 11.16
CA TYR A 45 -10.20 -11.08 9.84
C TYR A 45 -11.60 -10.45 9.73
N GLN A 46 -12.19 -10.03 10.85
CA GLN A 46 -13.48 -9.32 10.90
C GLN A 46 -13.25 -7.82 10.69
N TYR A 47 -12.57 -7.47 9.61
CA TYR A 47 -12.22 -6.10 9.25
C TYR A 47 -12.68 -5.84 7.82
N ARG A 48 -13.47 -4.79 7.64
CA ARG A 48 -13.97 -4.34 6.34
C ARG A 48 -13.41 -2.95 6.09
N GLY A 49 -12.47 -2.85 5.16
CA GLY A 49 -11.82 -1.59 4.83
C GLY A 49 -10.57 -1.81 3.99
N LEU A 50 -9.78 -0.75 3.83
CA LEU A 50 -8.56 -0.79 3.04
C LEU A 50 -7.53 -1.73 3.65
N VAL A 51 -6.98 -2.63 2.83
CA VAL A 51 -5.83 -3.45 3.19
C VAL A 51 -4.55 -2.88 2.57
N PRO A 52 -3.38 -3.08 3.19
CA PRO A 52 -2.10 -2.60 2.65
C PRO A 52 -1.84 -3.05 1.19
N HIS A 53 -2.40 -4.19 0.79
CA HIS A 53 -2.28 -4.71 -0.56
C HIS A 53 -3.01 -3.85 -1.62
N ASP A 54 -4.07 -3.13 -1.23
CA ASP A 54 -4.81 -2.26 -2.15
C ASP A 54 -3.94 -1.08 -2.61
N PHE A 55 -3.06 -0.59 -1.74
CA PHE A 55 -2.11 0.48 -2.07
C PHE A 55 -1.11 0.07 -3.14
N ARG A 56 -0.86 -1.23 -3.34
CA ARG A 56 0.03 -1.68 -4.42
C ARG A 56 -0.55 -1.31 -5.80
N ARG A 57 -1.88 -1.40 -5.97
CA ARG A 57 -2.57 -0.99 -7.21
C ARG A 57 -2.57 0.53 -7.37
N SER A 58 -2.88 1.26 -6.30
CA SER A 58 -2.92 2.72 -6.32
C SER A 58 -1.53 3.32 -6.57
N ALA A 59 -0.47 2.74 -6.01
CA ALA A 59 0.90 3.18 -6.24
C ALA A 59 1.32 3.03 -7.71
N VAL A 60 1.04 1.88 -8.33
CA VAL A 60 1.32 1.65 -9.76
C VAL A 60 0.56 2.66 -10.62
N ARG A 61 -0.74 2.85 -10.37
CA ARG A 61 -1.56 3.80 -11.13
C ARG A 61 -1.08 5.24 -10.99
N ASN A 62 -0.73 5.67 -9.78
CA ASN A 62 -0.24 7.03 -9.54
C ASN A 62 1.08 7.30 -10.26
N LEU A 63 1.99 6.32 -10.29
CA LEU A 63 3.26 6.44 -11.02
C LEU A 63 3.04 6.60 -12.52
N VAL A 64 2.16 5.78 -13.12
CA VAL A 64 1.83 5.86 -14.55
C VAL A 64 1.15 7.19 -14.89
N ASN A 65 0.21 7.65 -14.05
CA ASN A 65 -0.47 8.94 -14.24
C ASN A 65 0.47 10.14 -14.14
N SER A 66 1.52 10.03 -13.33
CA SER A 66 2.54 11.06 -13.22
C SER A 66 3.47 11.11 -14.43
N GLY A 67 3.26 10.24 -15.44
CA GLY A 67 4.07 10.15 -16.65
C GLY A 67 5.42 9.47 -16.43
N VAL A 68 5.60 8.73 -15.32
CA VAL A 68 6.83 8.01 -15.05
C VAL A 68 6.97 6.84 -16.03
N ASP A 69 8.18 6.67 -16.57
CA ASP A 69 8.47 5.54 -17.43
C ASP A 69 8.23 4.19 -16.72
N THR A 70 7.80 3.21 -17.50
CA THR A 70 7.42 1.88 -16.98
C THR A 70 8.61 1.17 -16.34
N ALA A 71 9.83 1.31 -16.86
CA ALA A 71 11.01 0.67 -16.28
C ALA A 71 11.36 1.26 -14.91
N THR A 72 11.24 2.58 -14.76
CA THR A 72 11.41 3.27 -13.48
C THR A 72 10.32 2.90 -12.48
N ALA A 73 9.06 2.88 -12.93
CA ALA A 73 7.93 2.46 -12.11
C ALA A 73 8.05 1.00 -11.63
N MET A 74 8.56 0.10 -12.47
CA MET A 74 8.83 -1.29 -12.10
C MET A 74 9.91 -1.43 -11.03
N LYS A 75 10.99 -0.66 -11.12
CA LYS A 75 12.05 -0.63 -10.10
C LYS A 75 11.51 -0.14 -8.75
N ILE A 76 10.71 0.92 -8.74
CA ILE A 76 10.10 1.48 -7.52
C ILE A 76 9.14 0.47 -6.86
N THR A 77 8.32 -0.20 -7.67
CA THR A 77 7.28 -1.12 -7.17
C THR A 77 7.78 -2.55 -6.92
N GLY A 78 9.04 -2.84 -7.29
CA GLY A 78 9.67 -4.14 -7.14
C GLY A 78 9.09 -5.22 -8.06
N HIS A 79 8.52 -4.84 -9.20
CA HIS A 79 8.02 -5.81 -10.18
C HIS A 79 9.17 -6.31 -11.05
N ARG A 80 9.35 -7.64 -11.09
CA ARG A 80 10.39 -8.27 -11.92
C ARG A 80 10.00 -8.37 -13.39
N THR A 81 8.71 -8.56 -13.69
CA THR A 81 8.21 -8.75 -15.05
C THR A 81 7.14 -7.73 -15.41
N LEU A 82 7.16 -7.31 -16.67
CA LEU A 82 6.20 -6.35 -17.22
C LEU A 82 4.76 -6.89 -17.13
N HIS A 83 4.57 -8.18 -17.36
CA HIS A 83 3.26 -8.82 -17.27
C HIS A 83 2.63 -8.66 -15.88
N ILE A 84 3.41 -8.83 -14.80
CA ILE A 84 2.89 -8.61 -13.45
C ILE A 84 2.57 -7.14 -13.24
N PHE A 85 3.42 -6.23 -13.71
CA PHE A 85 3.17 -4.78 -13.62
C PHE A 85 1.84 -4.39 -14.30
N MET A 86 1.59 -4.88 -15.52
CA MET A 86 0.37 -4.59 -16.27
C MET A 86 -0.89 -5.09 -15.56
N ARG A 87 -0.84 -6.20 -14.79
CA ARG A 87 -1.99 -6.65 -13.98
C ARG A 87 -2.41 -5.66 -12.90
N TYR A 88 -1.48 -4.86 -12.38
CA TYR A 88 -1.76 -3.83 -11.38
C TYR A 88 -2.09 -2.47 -12.02
N ASN A 89 -1.68 -2.24 -13.26
CA ASN A 89 -2.02 -1.05 -14.04
C ASN A 89 -3.41 -1.19 -14.70
N ILE A 90 -4.46 -1.05 -13.90
CA ILE A 90 -5.82 -1.03 -14.44
C ILE A 90 -6.03 0.31 -15.18
N ILE A 91 -6.30 0.26 -16.48
CA ILE A 91 -6.56 1.46 -17.27
C ILE A 91 -8.03 1.85 -17.11
N SER A 92 -8.28 3.12 -16.82
CA SER A 92 -9.64 3.69 -16.75
C SER A 92 -10.04 4.29 -18.09
N THR A 93 -11.35 4.39 -18.34
CA THR A 93 -11.89 5.03 -19.55
C THR A 93 -11.41 6.47 -19.69
N GLY A 94 -11.33 7.24 -18.60
CA GLY A 94 -10.83 8.61 -18.62
C GLY A 94 -9.39 8.75 -19.13
N GLN A 95 -8.51 7.81 -18.78
CA GLN A 95 -7.13 7.79 -19.30
C GLN A 95 -7.07 7.52 -20.81
N LEU A 96 -8.02 6.75 -21.36
CA LEU A 96 -8.11 6.52 -22.80
C LEU A 96 -8.52 7.80 -23.54
N HIS A 97 -9.49 8.54 -23.01
CA HIS A 97 -9.89 9.83 -23.55
C HIS A 97 -8.73 10.84 -23.51
N GLU A 98 -8.05 10.97 -22.37
CA GLU A 98 -6.90 11.87 -22.23
C GLU A 98 -5.76 11.51 -23.19
N ALA A 99 -5.53 10.22 -23.43
CA ALA A 99 -4.55 9.76 -24.41
C ALA A 99 -4.96 10.15 -25.84
N MET A 100 -6.24 10.01 -26.20
CA MET A 100 -6.77 10.45 -27.51
C MET A 100 -6.67 11.97 -27.69
N ASP A 101 -6.98 12.75 -26.66
CA ASP A 101 -6.90 14.21 -26.67
C ASP A 101 -5.45 14.69 -26.84
N LYS A 102 -4.49 14.05 -26.18
CA LYS A 102 -3.05 14.32 -26.37
C LYS A 102 -2.56 14.04 -27.79
N VAL A 103 -3.10 13.01 -28.45
CA VAL A 103 -2.75 12.68 -29.85
C VAL A 103 -3.35 13.69 -30.82
N THR A 104 -4.62 14.06 -30.65
CA THR A 104 -5.30 15.02 -31.54
C THR A 104 -4.73 16.44 -31.40
N SER A 105 -4.45 16.89 -30.18
CA SER A 105 -3.80 18.18 -29.91
C SER A 105 -2.40 18.28 -30.53
N LYS A 106 -1.55 17.25 -30.38
CA LYS A 106 -0.24 17.20 -31.04
C LYS A 106 -0.34 17.25 -32.56
N LYS A 107 -1.34 16.58 -33.16
CA LYS A 107 -1.58 16.65 -34.61
C LYS A 107 -2.03 18.03 -35.08
N LYS A 108 -2.81 18.77 -34.28
CA LYS A 108 -3.21 20.15 -34.59
C LYS A 108 -2.05 21.14 -34.56
N ALA A 109 -1.06 20.94 -33.68
CA ALA A 109 0.11 21.82 -33.58
C ALA A 109 1.15 21.61 -34.70
N ALA A 110 1.07 20.48 -35.42
CA ALA A 110 1.98 20.14 -36.52
C ALA A 110 1.41 20.49 -37.91
N LYS A 111 0.24 21.13 -37.96
CA LYS A 111 -0.41 21.63 -39.18
C LYS A 111 -0.44 23.14 -39.14
#